data_AF-A0A0G1M7D8-F1
#
_entry.id   AF-A0A0G1M7D8-F1
#
_cell.length_a   1.000
_cell.length_b   1.000
_cell.length_c   1.000
_cell.angle_alpha   90.00
_cell.angle_beta   90.00
_cell.angle_gamma   90.00
#
_symmetry.space_group_name_H-M   'P 1'
#
loop_
_entity.id
_entity.type
_entity.pdbx_description
1 polymer ?
#
loop_
_entity_poly.entity_id
_entity_poly.type
_entity_poly.pdbx_seq_one_letter_code
_entity_poly.pdbx_strand_id
1 'polypeptide(L)'
;MLKEIYEQPVAIENSIRGRILEKEGRVKLGGFAEVADRLKSSQRIHIAACGTAYLAGRVGEYILEEYAGIPTEVDSASEFRYRKPVFRGGDVFLAISQSGETADTLAALREAKEKGLLTLGIVNVVGSTLARETDAGVYQHIGPEIGVASTKAFTSQVAILALMAVMFGRSREMSLAVGERIAKELKKIPAHIRAILKQSEKIAAIAQKYEKYENFLYLGRKYNLPAAYEGALKLKEISYVHAEGCGAGEMKHGSIAMIDENFPSVFIAPQDSVYDKMISNIEEVRARKGPVIAVATQGDEKIRDLADDVIYIPKTLEMLTPILSVIPLQLFAYHFAALRGLDVDKPRNLAKSVTVE
;
A
#
# COMPACT_ATOMS: atom_id res chain seq x y z
N MET A 1 11.18 -11.62 -7.00
CA MET A 1 9.77 -11.35 -6.69
C MET A 1 9.14 -12.42 -5.81
N LEU A 2 8.97 -13.69 -6.24
CA LEU A 2 8.23 -14.69 -5.43
C LEU A 2 8.81 -14.87 -4.02
N LYS A 3 10.13 -15.04 -3.91
CA LYS A 3 10.84 -15.10 -2.63
C LYS A 3 10.50 -13.89 -1.74
N GLU A 4 10.48 -12.69 -2.32
CA GLU A 4 10.21 -11.45 -1.57
C GLU A 4 8.75 -11.36 -1.11
N ILE A 5 7.80 -11.86 -1.91
CA ILE A 5 6.40 -12.00 -1.50
C ILE A 5 6.30 -12.92 -0.26
N TYR A 6 7.01 -14.04 -0.27
CA TYR A 6 7.03 -15.01 0.84
C TYR A 6 7.81 -14.54 2.07
N GLU A 7 8.73 -13.57 1.89
CA GLU A 7 9.46 -12.93 3.00
C GLU A 7 8.63 -11.90 3.76
N GLN A 8 7.48 -11.46 3.23
CA GLN A 8 6.66 -10.40 3.83
C GLN A 8 6.28 -10.61 5.31
N PRO A 9 5.95 -11.83 5.79
CA PRO A 9 5.74 -12.05 7.23
C PRO A 9 6.95 -11.63 8.08
N VAL A 10 8.15 -12.05 7.68
CA VAL A 10 9.40 -11.73 8.39
C VAL A 10 9.78 -10.27 8.21
N ALA A 11 9.55 -9.73 7.00
CA ALA A 11 9.75 -8.32 6.70
C ALA A 11 8.93 -7.43 7.65
N ILE A 12 7.63 -7.69 7.79
CA ILE A 12 6.74 -6.97 8.71
C ILE A 12 7.17 -7.17 10.16
N GLU A 13 7.49 -8.40 10.58
CA GLU A 13 8.01 -8.66 11.94
C GLU A 13 9.21 -7.76 12.25
N ASN A 14 10.16 -7.64 11.33
CA ASN A 14 11.33 -6.79 11.49
C ASN A 14 10.98 -5.29 11.45
N SER A 15 10.04 -4.88 10.60
CA SER A 15 9.56 -3.49 10.53
C SER A 15 8.83 -3.04 11.79
N ILE A 16 8.30 -3.93 12.62
CA ILE A 16 7.60 -3.59 13.87
C ILE A 16 8.39 -3.97 15.14
N ARG A 17 9.45 -4.79 15.02
CA ARG A 17 10.25 -5.29 16.15
C ARG A 17 10.81 -4.15 16.98
N GLY A 18 10.59 -4.20 18.29
CA GLY A 18 11.09 -3.19 19.24
C GLY A 18 10.40 -1.82 19.12
N ARG A 19 9.44 -1.64 18.21
CA ARG A 19 8.72 -0.37 18.00
C ARG A 19 7.37 -0.32 18.69
N ILE A 20 6.79 -1.46 19.09
CA ILE A 20 5.47 -1.52 19.71
C ILE A 20 5.58 -1.65 21.23
N LEU A 21 5.03 -0.67 21.96
CA LEU A 21 4.84 -0.70 23.41
C LEU A 21 3.36 -1.01 23.68
N GLU A 22 3.00 -2.29 23.51
CA GLU A 22 1.59 -2.72 23.42
C GLU A 22 0.76 -2.31 24.63
N LYS A 23 1.23 -2.54 25.87
CA LYS A 23 0.51 -2.21 27.12
C LYS A 23 0.37 -0.71 27.38
N GLU A 24 1.15 0.11 26.69
CA GLU A 24 1.07 1.57 26.80
C GLU A 24 0.24 2.17 25.66
N GLY A 25 -0.22 1.33 24.72
CA GLY A 25 -0.83 1.73 23.46
C GLY A 25 0.03 2.76 22.73
N ARG A 26 1.37 2.62 22.78
CA ARG A 26 2.34 3.56 22.22
C ARG A 26 3.30 2.85 21.29
N VAL A 27 4.03 3.62 20.50
CA VAL A 27 5.12 3.12 19.66
C VAL A 27 6.39 3.95 19.85
N LYS A 28 7.53 3.35 19.55
CA LYS A 28 8.84 4.00 19.56
C LYS A 28 9.46 3.91 18.17
N LEU A 29 9.44 5.02 17.43
CA LEU A 29 10.15 5.18 16.17
C LEU A 29 11.47 5.90 16.47
N GLY A 30 12.52 5.14 16.77
CA GLY A 30 13.77 5.68 17.32
C GLY A 30 14.41 6.80 16.50
N GLY A 31 14.38 6.71 15.18
CA GLY A 31 14.91 7.76 14.31
C GLY A 31 14.10 9.07 14.29
N PHE A 32 12.94 9.11 14.94
CA PHE A 32 12.16 10.34 15.16
C PHE A 32 12.33 10.93 16.57
N ALA A 33 13.11 10.29 17.45
CA ALA A 33 13.23 10.71 18.85
C ALA A 33 13.74 12.15 18.99
N GLU A 34 14.73 12.55 18.18
CA GLU A 34 15.34 13.89 18.23
C GLU A 34 14.42 15.00 17.72
N VAL A 35 13.43 14.65 16.89
CA VAL A 35 12.47 15.60 16.31
C VAL A 35 11.07 15.46 16.91
N ALA A 36 10.91 14.64 17.95
CA ALA A 36 9.61 14.29 18.53
C ALA A 36 8.79 15.51 18.97
N ASP A 37 9.43 16.54 19.52
CA ASP A 37 8.73 17.76 19.95
C ASP A 37 8.22 18.59 18.77
N ARG A 38 8.99 18.70 17.68
CA ARG A 38 8.54 19.34 16.43
C ARG A 38 7.37 18.57 15.80
N LEU A 39 7.43 17.24 15.87
CA LEU A 39 6.39 16.34 15.36
C LEU A 39 5.07 16.44 16.12
N LYS A 40 5.09 16.69 17.43
CA LYS A 40 3.85 16.93 18.21
C LYS A 40 3.08 18.14 17.72
N SER A 41 3.78 19.19 17.31
CA SER A 41 3.18 20.45 16.80
C SER A 41 2.85 20.44 15.31
N SER A 42 3.05 19.31 14.61
CA SER A 42 2.80 19.21 13.16
C SER A 42 1.39 19.63 12.78
N GLN A 43 1.24 20.49 11.77
CA GLN A 43 -0.09 20.98 11.34
C GLN A 43 -0.60 20.25 10.09
N ARG A 44 0.33 19.80 9.24
CA ARG A 44 0.06 19.07 8.00
C ARG A 44 1.25 18.18 7.67
N ILE A 45 0.98 17.04 7.05
CA ILE A 45 2.01 16.16 6.49
C ILE A 45 1.89 16.21 4.97
N HIS A 46 2.98 16.57 4.30
CA HIS A 46 3.13 16.45 2.85
C HIS A 46 3.92 15.17 2.57
N ILE A 47 3.39 14.26 1.77
CA ILE A 47 4.05 13.01 1.38
C ILE A 47 4.39 13.08 -0.10
N ALA A 48 5.65 12.82 -0.45
CA ALA A 48 6.08 12.66 -1.84
C ALA A 48 6.79 11.32 -2.04
N ALA A 49 6.40 10.62 -3.10
CA ALA A 49 6.99 9.35 -3.51
C ALA A 49 6.65 9.04 -4.98
N CYS A 50 7.20 7.96 -5.53
CA CYS A 50 6.88 7.48 -6.88
C CYS A 50 6.38 6.03 -6.87
N GLY A 51 5.52 5.68 -7.83
CA GLY A 51 5.06 4.31 -8.07
C GLY A 51 4.43 3.63 -6.85
N THR A 52 4.85 2.40 -6.54
CA THR A 52 4.36 1.64 -5.37
C THR A 52 4.53 2.39 -4.04
N ALA A 53 5.59 3.19 -3.86
CA ALA A 53 5.79 3.97 -2.63
C ALA A 53 4.79 5.14 -2.51
N TYR A 54 4.41 5.74 -3.65
CA TYR A 54 3.31 6.72 -3.71
C TYR A 54 1.99 6.08 -3.26
N LEU A 55 1.67 4.88 -3.75
CA LEU A 55 0.46 4.17 -3.34
C LEU A 55 0.45 3.81 -1.85
N ALA A 56 1.60 3.46 -1.26
CA ALA A 56 1.71 3.30 0.20
C ALA A 56 1.43 4.62 0.93
N GLY A 57 1.96 5.75 0.42
CA GLY A 57 1.63 7.09 0.90
C GLY A 57 0.14 7.40 0.84
N ARG A 58 -0.54 7.04 -0.26
CA ARG A 58 -2.01 7.20 -0.41
C ARG A 58 -2.80 6.37 0.58
N VAL A 59 -2.31 5.18 0.99
CA VAL A 59 -2.90 4.47 2.15
C VAL A 59 -2.64 5.25 3.45
N GLY A 60 -1.41 5.76 3.60
CA GLY A 60 -0.98 6.60 4.71
C GLY A 60 -1.84 7.85 4.94
N GLU A 61 -2.33 8.48 3.87
CA GLU A 61 -3.24 9.63 3.92
C GLU A 61 -4.46 9.34 4.79
N TYR A 62 -5.26 8.32 4.43
CA TYR A 62 -6.41 7.90 5.22
C TYR A 62 -6.03 7.49 6.65
N ILE A 63 -4.88 6.84 6.81
CA ILE A 63 -4.41 6.37 8.12
C ILE A 63 -4.08 7.53 9.05
N LEU A 64 -3.31 8.51 8.57
CA LEU A 64 -2.84 9.64 9.37
C LEU A 64 -3.98 10.63 9.64
N GLU A 65 -4.87 10.85 8.68
CA GLU A 65 -6.04 11.70 8.90
C GLU A 65 -7.00 11.09 9.93
N GLU A 66 -7.42 9.83 9.74
CA GLU A 66 -8.45 9.23 10.62
C GLU A 66 -7.93 8.90 12.02
N TYR A 67 -6.66 8.52 12.18
CA TYR A 67 -6.13 8.05 13.47
C TYR A 67 -5.20 9.04 14.17
N ALA A 68 -4.60 9.98 13.44
CA ALA A 68 -3.79 11.03 14.04
C ALA A 68 -4.43 12.42 13.97
N GLY A 69 -5.48 12.61 13.19
CA GLY A 69 -6.14 13.92 13.04
C GLY A 69 -5.23 14.96 12.39
N ILE A 70 -4.30 14.53 11.53
CA ILE A 70 -3.36 15.43 10.85
C ILE A 70 -3.69 15.45 9.35
N PRO A 71 -4.11 16.60 8.79
CA PRO A 71 -4.29 16.76 7.35
C PRO A 71 -3.06 16.25 6.60
N THR A 72 -3.28 15.36 5.63
CA THR A 72 -2.19 14.72 4.89
C THR A 72 -2.44 14.91 3.40
N GLU A 73 -1.42 15.35 2.68
CA GLU A 73 -1.45 15.52 1.23
C GLU A 73 -0.40 14.61 0.62
N VAL A 74 -0.76 13.86 -0.43
CA VAL A 74 0.16 12.90 -1.07
C VAL A 74 0.26 13.17 -2.55
N ASP A 75 1.48 13.44 -3.01
CA ASP A 75 1.78 13.74 -4.39
C ASP A 75 2.73 12.73 -5.02
N SER A 76 2.57 12.54 -6.34
CA SER A 76 3.67 12.01 -7.14
C SER A 76 4.84 12.97 -7.02
N ALA A 77 6.02 12.48 -6.64
CA ALA A 77 7.18 13.36 -6.47
C ALA A 77 7.57 14.08 -7.77
N SER A 78 7.31 13.45 -8.92
CA SER A 78 7.50 14.04 -10.25
C SER A 78 6.66 15.32 -10.41
N GLU A 79 5.37 15.29 -10.04
CA GLU A 79 4.48 16.44 -10.14
C GLU A 79 4.76 17.49 -9.06
N PHE A 80 5.10 17.04 -7.85
CA PHE A 80 5.41 17.91 -6.73
C PHE A 80 6.50 18.92 -7.06
N ARG A 81 7.56 18.44 -7.74
CA ARG A 81 8.72 19.22 -8.17
C ARG A 81 8.39 20.34 -9.17
N TYR A 82 7.36 20.16 -9.99
CA TYR A 82 7.02 21.10 -11.06
C TYR A 82 5.82 22.00 -10.74
N ARG A 83 5.19 21.82 -9.56
CA ARG A 83 4.19 22.75 -9.03
C ARG A 83 4.81 23.70 -8.01
N LYS A 84 4.05 24.71 -7.57
CA LYS A 84 4.43 25.58 -6.45
C LYS A 84 3.70 25.12 -5.20
N PRO A 85 4.25 24.17 -4.41
CA PRO A 85 3.58 23.71 -3.20
C PRO A 85 3.44 24.85 -2.19
N VAL A 86 2.29 24.91 -1.53
CA VAL A 86 2.00 25.93 -0.51
C VAL A 86 2.27 25.32 0.86
N PHE A 87 3.38 25.73 1.46
CA PHE A 87 3.74 25.32 2.81
C PHE A 87 3.32 26.36 3.85
N ARG A 88 2.98 25.88 5.05
CA ARG A 88 2.70 26.70 6.22
C ARG A 88 3.66 26.37 7.36
N GLY A 89 3.76 27.27 8.33
CA GLY A 89 4.53 27.02 9.55
C GLY A 89 3.99 25.81 10.30
N GLY A 90 4.87 24.87 10.65
CA GLY A 90 4.50 23.62 11.32
C GLY A 90 4.17 22.46 10.38
N ASP A 91 4.27 22.67 9.05
CA ASP A 91 4.17 21.57 8.09
C ASP A 91 5.40 20.66 8.17
N VAL A 92 5.18 19.37 7.90
CA VAL A 92 6.22 18.34 7.85
C VAL A 92 6.20 17.69 6.48
N PHE A 93 7.36 17.39 5.94
CA PHE A 93 7.52 16.67 4.68
C PHE A 93 7.99 15.24 4.94
N LEU A 94 7.36 14.26 4.31
CA LEU A 94 7.67 12.84 4.44
C LEU A 94 7.97 12.26 3.05
N ALA A 95 9.22 11.89 2.83
CA ALA A 95 9.60 11.17 1.62
C ALA A 95 9.58 9.65 1.85
N ILE A 96 8.97 8.90 0.93
CA ILE A 96 8.90 7.43 0.99
C ILE A 96 9.63 6.86 -0.23
N SER A 97 10.68 6.07 0.00
CA SER A 97 11.41 5.41 -1.09
C SER A 97 12.01 4.10 -0.63
N GLN A 98 11.87 3.03 -1.41
CA GLN A 98 12.54 1.77 -1.10
C GLN A 98 14.06 1.92 -1.20
N SER A 99 14.56 2.48 -2.31
CA SER A 99 15.98 2.63 -2.59
C SER A 99 16.62 3.79 -1.85
N GLY A 100 15.85 4.85 -1.58
CA GLY A 100 16.39 6.13 -1.10
C GLY A 100 17.20 6.89 -2.15
N GLU A 101 17.12 6.48 -3.42
CA GLU A 101 17.88 7.04 -4.55
C GLU A 101 16.97 7.50 -5.71
N THR A 102 15.65 7.50 -5.54
CA THR A 102 14.70 7.94 -6.57
C THR A 102 14.86 9.44 -6.83
N ALA A 103 15.24 9.82 -8.06
CA ALA A 103 15.63 11.18 -8.40
C ALA A 103 14.54 12.22 -8.09
N ASP A 104 13.30 11.97 -8.51
CA ASP A 104 12.18 12.88 -8.25
C ASP A 104 11.87 13.02 -6.76
N THR A 105 11.93 11.92 -6.01
CA THR A 105 11.69 11.95 -4.55
C THR A 105 12.78 12.72 -3.82
N LEU A 106 14.04 12.59 -4.25
CA LEU A 106 15.14 13.41 -3.73
C LEU A 106 14.99 14.89 -4.09
N ALA A 107 14.54 15.21 -5.30
CA ALA A 107 14.28 16.58 -5.69
C ALA A 107 13.17 17.22 -4.85
N ALA A 108 12.04 16.52 -4.65
CA ALA A 108 10.95 16.99 -3.80
C ALA A 108 11.39 17.17 -2.34
N LEU A 109 12.21 16.26 -1.81
CA LEU A 109 12.82 16.38 -0.48
C LEU A 109 13.67 17.65 -0.34
N ARG A 110 14.55 17.90 -1.31
CA ARG A 110 15.46 19.06 -1.30
C ARG A 110 14.68 20.36 -1.39
N GLU A 111 13.64 20.42 -2.22
CA GLU A 111 12.75 21.59 -2.29
C GLU A 111 12.06 21.87 -0.95
N ALA A 112 11.48 20.84 -0.31
CA ALA A 112 10.85 21.00 1.00
C ALA A 112 11.86 21.47 2.06
N LYS A 113 13.10 20.95 2.01
CA LYS A 113 14.19 21.34 2.91
C LYS A 113 14.63 22.79 2.69
N GLU A 114 14.77 23.24 1.44
CA GLU A 114 15.09 24.63 1.09
C GLU A 114 14.03 25.62 1.59
N LYS A 115 12.76 25.17 1.67
CA LYS A 115 11.65 25.94 2.25
C LYS A 115 11.57 25.84 3.77
N GLY A 116 12.49 25.14 4.42
CA GLY A 116 12.64 25.06 5.88
C GLY A 116 11.71 24.08 6.58
N LEU A 117 11.08 23.14 5.86
CA LEU A 117 10.23 22.12 6.47
C LEU A 117 11.07 21.12 7.28
N LEU A 118 10.46 20.54 8.31
CA LEU A 118 11.00 19.31 8.89
C LEU A 118 10.86 18.19 7.87
N THR A 119 11.96 17.54 7.52
CA THR A 119 12.00 16.48 6.53
C THR A 119 12.18 15.10 7.16
N LEU A 120 11.29 14.18 6.82
CA LEU A 120 11.28 12.80 7.29
C LEU A 120 11.49 11.82 6.13
N GLY A 121 12.08 10.66 6.41
CA GLY A 121 12.24 9.58 5.43
C GLY A 121 11.73 8.22 5.91
N ILE A 122 10.98 7.50 5.07
CA ILE A 122 10.79 6.04 5.20
C ILE A 122 11.60 5.36 4.09
N VAL A 123 12.66 4.67 4.49
CA VAL A 123 13.65 4.10 3.55
C VAL A 123 14.04 2.69 3.92
N ASN A 124 14.45 1.86 2.95
CA ASN A 124 14.96 0.53 3.27
C ASN A 124 16.50 0.48 3.26
N VAL A 125 17.13 1.14 2.30
CA VAL A 125 18.59 1.11 2.14
C VAL A 125 19.28 2.03 3.14
N VAL A 126 20.06 1.43 4.04
CA VAL A 126 20.88 2.14 5.02
C VAL A 126 21.95 2.96 4.32
N GLY A 127 22.12 4.20 4.78
CA GLY A 127 23.11 5.11 4.20
C GLY A 127 22.78 5.61 2.80
N SER A 128 21.57 5.39 2.27
CA SER A 128 21.10 6.00 1.01
C SER A 128 21.07 7.53 1.08
N THR A 129 21.05 8.18 -0.08
CA THR A 129 21.02 9.65 -0.19
C THR A 129 19.86 10.25 0.58
N LEU A 130 18.65 9.71 0.44
CA LEU A 130 17.47 10.16 1.18
C LEU A 130 17.68 10.01 2.70
N ALA A 131 18.25 8.89 3.14
CA ALA A 131 18.53 8.65 4.55
C ALA A 131 19.55 9.63 5.15
N ARG A 132 20.48 10.15 4.34
CA ARG A 132 21.48 11.15 4.78
C ARG A 132 20.93 12.58 4.73
N GLU A 133 20.02 12.87 3.80
CA GLU A 133 19.52 14.23 3.56
C GLU A 133 18.28 14.59 4.38
N THR A 134 17.53 13.61 4.89
CA THR A 134 16.40 13.85 5.80
C THR A 134 16.86 14.23 7.20
N ASP A 135 16.08 15.04 7.91
CA ASP A 135 16.38 15.42 9.30
C ASP A 135 16.16 14.24 10.26
N ALA A 136 15.23 13.35 9.93
CA ALA A 136 14.87 12.19 10.73
C ALA A 136 14.25 11.09 9.85
N GLY A 137 14.27 9.83 10.29
CA GLY A 137 13.78 8.75 9.43
C GLY A 137 13.50 7.42 10.11
N VAL A 138 12.81 6.54 9.39
CA VAL A 138 12.53 5.17 9.81
C VAL A 138 12.98 4.21 8.73
N TYR A 139 13.88 3.29 9.11
CA TYR A 139 14.27 2.19 8.23
C TYR A 139 13.19 1.11 8.19
N GLN A 140 12.93 0.55 7.01
CA GLN A 140 11.96 -0.54 6.82
C GLN A 140 12.46 -1.87 7.42
N HIS A 141 13.76 -2.14 7.37
CA HIS A 141 14.40 -3.38 7.83
C HIS A 141 13.84 -4.66 7.16
N ILE A 142 13.48 -4.57 5.89
CA ILE A 142 12.93 -5.69 5.11
C ILE A 142 13.99 -6.52 4.35
N GLY A 143 15.27 -6.18 4.54
CA GLY A 143 16.40 -6.73 3.78
C GLY A 143 16.41 -6.26 2.33
N PRO A 144 17.35 -6.76 1.50
CA PRO A 144 17.43 -6.42 0.09
C PRO A 144 16.16 -6.83 -0.66
N GLU A 145 15.67 -5.97 -1.54
CA GLU A 145 14.61 -6.28 -2.51
C GLU A 145 15.21 -6.13 -3.90
N ILE A 146 15.34 -7.24 -4.61
CA ILE A 146 16.04 -7.42 -5.88
C ILE A 146 15.06 -7.29 -7.06
N GLY A 147 13.88 -7.91 -6.97
CA GLY A 147 12.88 -7.85 -8.04
C GLY A 147 12.47 -6.41 -8.33
N VAL A 148 12.36 -6.04 -9.61
CA VAL A 148 12.04 -4.66 -10.02
C VAL A 148 10.71 -4.21 -9.40
N ALA A 149 9.66 -5.01 -9.58
CA ALA A 149 8.35 -4.78 -8.95
C ALA A 149 8.45 -4.91 -7.43
N SER A 150 8.17 -3.82 -6.71
CA SER A 150 8.23 -3.83 -5.25
C SER A 150 7.10 -4.65 -4.63
N THR A 151 7.38 -5.32 -3.51
CA THR A 151 6.43 -6.19 -2.80
C THR A 151 6.47 -5.94 -1.29
N LYS A 152 7.50 -6.46 -0.61
CA LYS A 152 7.70 -6.31 0.84
C LYS A 152 7.97 -4.87 1.27
N ALA A 153 8.45 -4.00 0.37
CA ALA A 153 8.60 -2.59 0.70
C ALA A 153 7.23 -1.93 0.93
N PHE A 154 6.26 -2.14 0.02
CA PHE A 154 4.90 -1.59 0.14
C PHE A 154 4.27 -1.95 1.49
N THR A 155 4.25 -3.24 1.83
CA THR A 155 3.58 -3.70 3.05
C THR A 155 4.26 -3.16 4.31
N SER A 156 5.59 -3.07 4.33
CA SER A 156 6.32 -2.46 5.44
C SER A 156 6.13 -0.94 5.55
N GLN A 157 6.04 -0.23 4.42
CA GLN A 157 5.73 1.20 4.39
C GLN A 157 4.36 1.48 5.02
N VAL A 158 3.33 0.72 4.62
CA VAL A 158 1.99 0.84 5.22
C VAL A 158 2.01 0.50 6.72
N ALA A 159 2.75 -0.53 7.13
CA ALA A 159 2.91 -0.86 8.55
C ALA A 159 3.60 0.27 9.34
N ILE A 160 4.63 0.91 8.78
CA ILE A 160 5.31 2.05 9.40
C ILE A 160 4.39 3.27 9.48
N LEU A 161 3.60 3.54 8.44
CA LEU A 161 2.59 4.61 8.45
C LEU A 161 1.52 4.37 9.53
N ALA A 162 1.11 3.11 9.75
CA ALA A 162 0.25 2.76 10.87
C ALA A 162 0.93 2.98 12.24
N LEU A 163 2.22 2.67 12.39
CA LEU A 163 2.97 3.01 13.60
C LEU A 163 3.05 4.53 13.79
N MET A 164 3.30 5.29 12.73
CA MET A 164 3.31 6.76 12.76
C MET A 164 1.96 7.31 13.24
N ALA A 165 0.85 6.76 12.76
CA ALA A 165 -0.47 7.15 13.22
C ALA A 165 -0.68 6.91 14.73
N VAL A 166 -0.19 5.79 15.27
CA VAL A 166 -0.21 5.56 16.73
C VAL A 166 0.69 6.58 17.45
N MET A 167 1.88 6.87 16.94
CA MET A 167 2.80 7.84 17.54
C MET A 167 2.19 9.25 17.62
N PHE A 168 1.65 9.73 16.50
CA PHE A 168 1.04 11.05 16.41
C PHE A 168 -0.29 11.11 17.16
N GLY A 169 -1.17 10.14 16.95
CA GLY A 169 -2.48 10.10 17.58
C GLY A 169 -2.39 10.04 19.11
N ARG A 170 -1.46 9.26 19.68
CA ARG A 170 -1.27 9.18 21.15
C ARG A 170 -0.67 10.43 21.77
N SER A 171 -0.06 11.29 20.95
CA SER A 171 0.36 12.64 21.35
C SER A 171 -0.79 13.67 21.22
N ARG A 172 -1.96 13.22 20.76
CA ARG A 172 -3.18 14.00 20.50
C ARG A 172 -4.38 13.30 21.15
N GLU A 173 -5.40 12.97 20.37
CA GLU A 173 -6.71 12.50 20.84
C GLU A 173 -6.88 10.98 20.88
N MET A 174 -5.92 10.20 20.34
CA MET A 174 -6.03 8.74 20.34
C MET A 174 -5.99 8.22 21.77
N SER A 175 -7.02 7.46 22.16
CA SER A 175 -7.08 6.84 23.49
C SER A 175 -6.08 5.69 23.64
N LEU A 176 -5.79 5.32 24.89
CA LEU A 176 -4.94 4.16 25.21
C LEU A 176 -5.49 2.90 24.52
N ALA A 177 -6.77 2.61 24.71
CA ALA A 177 -7.43 1.41 24.18
C ALA A 177 -7.34 1.30 22.64
N VAL A 178 -7.45 2.43 21.91
CA VAL A 178 -7.27 2.43 20.45
C VAL A 178 -5.83 2.11 20.08
N GLY A 179 -4.85 2.75 20.75
CA GLY A 179 -3.43 2.46 20.53
C GLY A 179 -3.07 1.00 20.83
N GLU A 180 -3.56 0.43 21.92
CA GLU A 180 -3.37 -0.98 22.28
C GLU A 180 -3.97 -1.92 21.22
N ARG A 181 -5.18 -1.59 20.74
CA ARG A 181 -5.86 -2.37 19.69
C ARG A 181 -5.06 -2.37 18.39
N ILE A 182 -4.59 -1.22 17.93
CA ILE A 182 -3.78 -1.14 16.70
C ILE A 182 -2.47 -1.92 16.86
N ALA A 183 -1.78 -1.74 18.00
CA ALA A 183 -0.55 -2.46 18.32
C ALA A 183 -0.75 -3.98 18.30
N LYS A 184 -1.82 -4.47 18.92
CA LYS A 184 -2.16 -5.90 18.97
C LYS A 184 -2.49 -6.46 17.59
N GLU A 185 -3.25 -5.75 16.77
CA GLU A 185 -3.61 -6.20 15.42
C GLU A 185 -2.40 -6.17 14.47
N LEU A 186 -1.54 -5.16 14.55
CA LEU A 186 -0.26 -5.12 13.80
C LEU A 186 0.61 -6.34 14.08
N LYS A 187 0.69 -6.79 15.34
CA LYS A 187 1.45 -8.00 15.72
C LYS A 187 0.88 -9.30 15.12
N LYS A 188 -0.40 -9.34 14.75
CA LYS A 188 -1.03 -10.51 14.12
C LYS A 188 -0.82 -10.56 12.60
N ILE A 189 -0.53 -9.42 11.97
CA ILE A 189 -0.36 -9.31 10.51
C ILE A 189 0.60 -10.37 9.93
N PRO A 190 1.79 -10.65 10.50
CA PRO A 190 2.66 -11.70 9.98
C PRO A 190 2.01 -13.09 9.91
N ALA A 191 1.23 -13.46 10.93
CA ALA A 191 0.49 -14.72 10.95
C ALA A 191 -0.64 -14.73 9.91
N HIS A 192 -1.32 -13.60 9.72
CA HIS A 192 -2.34 -13.45 8.68
C HIS A 192 -1.75 -13.55 7.27
N ILE A 193 -0.60 -12.91 7.00
CA ILE A 193 0.09 -13.05 5.71
C ILE A 193 0.47 -14.51 5.48
N ARG A 194 1.02 -15.22 6.48
CA ARG A 194 1.32 -16.66 6.37
C ARG A 194 0.08 -17.50 6.04
N ALA A 195 -1.09 -17.17 6.58
CA ALA A 195 -2.34 -17.85 6.23
C ALA A 195 -2.76 -17.59 4.78
N ILE A 196 -2.54 -16.39 4.27
CA ILE A 196 -2.82 -16.04 2.86
C ILE A 196 -1.85 -16.75 1.92
N LEU A 197 -0.55 -16.78 2.23
CA LEU A 197 0.47 -17.44 1.40
C LEU A 197 0.21 -18.94 1.19
N LYS A 198 -0.48 -19.60 2.14
CA LYS A 198 -0.94 -21.00 1.98
C LYS A 198 -1.97 -21.18 0.85
N GLN A 199 -2.62 -20.11 0.40
CA GLN A 199 -3.56 -20.14 -0.72
C GLN A 199 -2.88 -19.96 -2.09
N SER A 200 -1.54 -19.96 -2.16
CA SER A 200 -0.80 -19.70 -3.40
C SER A 200 -1.21 -20.62 -4.57
N GLU A 201 -1.42 -21.91 -4.34
CA GLU A 201 -1.87 -22.86 -5.37
C GLU A 201 -3.28 -22.53 -5.88
N LYS A 202 -4.20 -22.17 -4.98
CA LYS A 202 -5.54 -21.71 -5.36
C LYS A 202 -5.46 -20.44 -6.20
N ILE A 203 -4.62 -19.50 -5.81
CA ILE A 203 -4.41 -18.24 -6.54
C ILE A 203 -3.77 -18.51 -7.91
N ALA A 204 -2.88 -19.49 -8.02
CA ALA A 204 -2.32 -19.94 -9.30
C ALA A 204 -3.40 -20.53 -10.22
N ALA A 205 -4.32 -21.34 -9.69
CA ALA A 205 -5.45 -21.88 -10.46
C ALA A 205 -6.39 -20.77 -10.96
N ILE A 206 -6.64 -19.76 -10.12
CA ILE A 206 -7.39 -18.56 -10.54
C ILE A 206 -6.62 -17.83 -11.64
N ALA A 207 -5.32 -17.56 -11.46
CA ALA A 207 -4.49 -16.91 -12.49
C ALA A 207 -4.54 -17.66 -13.84
N GLN A 208 -4.49 -19.00 -13.81
CA GLN A 208 -4.61 -19.85 -15.00
C GLN A 208 -5.96 -19.70 -15.70
N LYS A 209 -7.08 -19.61 -14.96
CA LYS A 209 -8.42 -19.37 -15.52
C LYS A 209 -8.48 -18.05 -16.30
N TYR A 210 -7.75 -17.03 -15.85
CA TYR A 210 -7.77 -15.69 -16.41
C TYR A 210 -6.59 -15.37 -17.33
N GLU A 211 -5.64 -16.30 -17.55
CA GLU A 211 -4.36 -16.05 -18.25
C GLU A 211 -4.52 -15.46 -19.65
N LYS A 212 -5.62 -15.76 -20.36
CA LYS A 212 -5.87 -15.30 -21.73
C LYS A 212 -6.44 -13.89 -21.84
N TYR A 213 -6.80 -13.26 -20.73
CA TYR A 213 -7.41 -11.93 -20.73
C TYR A 213 -6.34 -10.85 -20.82
N GLU A 214 -6.60 -9.79 -21.59
CA GLU A 214 -5.65 -8.69 -21.82
C GLU A 214 -6.00 -7.41 -21.04
N ASN A 215 -7.20 -7.34 -20.45
CA ASN A 215 -7.67 -6.17 -19.73
C ASN A 215 -8.19 -6.56 -18.35
N PHE A 216 -7.86 -5.78 -17.32
CA PHE A 216 -8.31 -6.01 -15.95
C PHE A 216 -8.67 -4.70 -15.26
N LEU A 217 -9.78 -4.70 -14.52
CA LEU A 217 -10.18 -3.56 -13.68
C LEU A 217 -9.98 -3.95 -12.21
N TYR A 218 -9.23 -3.17 -11.45
CA TYR A 218 -9.04 -3.36 -10.02
C TYR A 218 -9.84 -2.31 -9.26
N LEU A 219 -10.69 -2.75 -8.34
CA LEU A 219 -11.66 -1.90 -7.66
C LEU A 219 -11.51 -1.98 -6.15
N GLY A 220 -11.39 -0.82 -5.52
CA GLY A 220 -11.35 -0.68 -4.07
C GLY A 220 -12.03 0.59 -3.61
N ARG A 221 -12.26 0.69 -2.30
CA ARG A 221 -12.75 1.89 -1.62
C ARG A 221 -11.93 2.18 -0.37
N LYS A 222 -11.89 3.46 0.02
CA LYS A 222 -11.21 3.92 1.24
C LYS A 222 -9.75 3.43 1.26
N TYR A 223 -9.29 2.80 2.33
CA TYR A 223 -7.94 2.25 2.47
C TYR A 223 -7.55 1.28 1.35
N ASN A 224 -8.52 0.55 0.79
CA ASN A 224 -8.28 -0.43 -0.27
C ASN A 224 -8.30 0.19 -1.68
N LEU A 225 -8.64 1.48 -1.82
CA LEU A 225 -8.54 2.16 -3.11
C LEU A 225 -7.08 2.20 -3.60
N PRO A 226 -6.09 2.70 -2.83
CA PRO A 226 -4.69 2.61 -3.21
C PRO A 226 -4.19 1.16 -3.39
N ALA A 227 -4.74 0.20 -2.63
CA ALA A 227 -4.41 -1.21 -2.80
C ALA A 227 -4.89 -1.79 -4.15
N ALA A 228 -6.04 -1.31 -4.66
CA ALA A 228 -6.52 -1.67 -5.99
C ALA A 228 -5.59 -1.12 -7.09
N TYR A 229 -5.14 0.13 -6.95
CA TYR A 229 -4.11 0.70 -7.82
C TYR A 229 -2.80 -0.09 -7.76
N GLU A 230 -2.38 -0.55 -6.57
CA GLU A 230 -1.16 -1.35 -6.42
C GLU A 230 -1.29 -2.72 -7.08
N GLY A 231 -2.44 -3.38 -6.93
CA GLY A 231 -2.73 -4.65 -7.60
C GLY A 231 -2.69 -4.53 -9.12
N ALA A 232 -3.33 -3.48 -9.67
CA ALA A 232 -3.28 -3.19 -11.10
C ALA A 232 -1.85 -2.86 -11.56
N LEU A 233 -1.10 -2.07 -10.79
CA LEU A 233 0.29 -1.75 -11.08
C LEU A 233 1.15 -3.02 -11.15
N LYS A 234 1.05 -3.93 -10.17
CA LYS A 234 1.78 -5.20 -10.19
C LYS A 234 1.45 -6.00 -11.44
N LEU A 235 0.17 -6.21 -11.74
CA LEU A 235 -0.21 -7.00 -12.91
C LEU A 235 0.35 -6.38 -14.19
N LYS A 236 0.23 -5.06 -14.36
CA LYS A 236 0.77 -4.31 -15.50
C LYS A 236 2.30 -4.43 -15.63
N GLU A 237 3.03 -4.26 -14.53
CA GLU A 237 4.50 -4.25 -14.52
C GLU A 237 5.10 -5.56 -14.99
N ILE A 238 4.58 -6.71 -14.53
CA ILE A 238 5.22 -8.01 -14.76
C ILE A 238 4.52 -8.89 -15.79
N SER A 239 3.25 -8.62 -16.12
CA SER A 239 2.51 -9.40 -17.12
C SER A 239 2.21 -8.67 -18.43
N TYR A 240 2.40 -7.34 -18.45
CA TYR A 240 2.17 -6.46 -19.61
C TYR A 240 0.73 -6.37 -20.10
N VAL A 241 -0.24 -6.93 -19.38
CA VAL A 241 -1.67 -6.69 -19.65
C VAL A 241 -2.07 -5.29 -19.24
N HIS A 242 -3.16 -4.81 -19.83
CA HIS A 242 -3.74 -3.54 -19.47
C HIS A 242 -4.56 -3.67 -18.18
N ALA A 243 -3.91 -3.44 -17.04
CA ALA A 243 -4.57 -3.38 -15.75
C ALA A 243 -4.79 -1.92 -15.30
N GLU A 244 -6.03 -1.57 -15.01
CA GLU A 244 -6.44 -0.24 -14.52
C GLU A 244 -6.93 -0.36 -13.07
N GLY A 245 -6.45 0.53 -12.19
CA GLY A 245 -7.01 0.68 -10.85
C GLY A 245 -8.06 1.79 -10.84
N CYS A 246 -9.16 1.59 -10.13
CA CYS A 246 -10.27 2.54 -10.08
C CYS A 246 -10.96 2.53 -8.70
N GLY A 247 -11.49 3.68 -8.30
CA GLY A 247 -12.41 3.75 -7.17
C GLY A 247 -13.72 3.06 -7.52
N ALA A 248 -14.17 2.12 -6.69
CA ALA A 248 -15.40 1.40 -7.01
C ALA A 248 -16.63 2.34 -7.13
N GLY A 249 -16.62 3.47 -6.42
CA GLY A 249 -17.63 4.52 -6.58
C GLY A 249 -17.56 5.30 -7.88
N GLU A 250 -16.38 5.42 -8.47
CA GLU A 250 -16.13 6.14 -9.73
C GLU A 250 -16.43 5.29 -10.96
N MET A 251 -16.61 3.97 -10.79
CA MET A 251 -16.82 3.04 -11.88
C MET A 251 -17.93 3.49 -12.85
N LYS A 252 -19.07 3.98 -12.33
CA LYS A 252 -20.19 4.47 -13.16
C LYS A 252 -19.90 5.74 -13.95
N HIS A 253 -18.84 6.45 -13.60
CA HIS A 253 -18.47 7.74 -14.20
C HIS A 253 -17.50 7.58 -15.39
N GLY A 254 -17.27 6.34 -15.86
CA GLY A 254 -16.56 6.08 -17.11
C GLY A 254 -16.16 4.62 -17.28
N SER A 255 -15.41 4.06 -16.32
CA SER A 255 -14.79 2.73 -16.42
C SER A 255 -15.81 1.60 -16.66
N ILE A 256 -17.06 1.76 -16.22
CA ILE A 256 -18.13 0.77 -16.43
C ILE A 256 -18.44 0.49 -17.90
N ALA A 257 -18.12 1.41 -18.81
CA ALA A 257 -18.33 1.26 -20.24
C ALA A 257 -17.43 0.17 -20.86
N MET A 258 -16.33 -0.18 -20.20
CA MET A 258 -15.39 -1.20 -20.65
C MET A 258 -15.78 -2.63 -20.21
N ILE A 259 -16.76 -2.76 -19.31
CA ILE A 259 -17.12 -4.05 -18.72
C ILE A 259 -17.90 -4.90 -19.71
N ASP A 260 -17.32 -6.06 -20.05
CA ASP A 260 -17.93 -7.14 -20.79
C ASP A 260 -17.37 -8.51 -20.34
N GLU A 261 -17.78 -9.58 -21.01
CA GLU A 261 -17.34 -10.96 -20.73
C GLU A 261 -15.79 -11.15 -20.85
N ASN A 262 -15.08 -10.23 -21.50
CA ASN A 262 -13.63 -10.22 -21.71
C ASN A 262 -12.88 -9.21 -20.81
N PHE A 263 -13.54 -8.60 -19.83
CA PHE A 263 -12.95 -7.61 -18.92
C PHE A 263 -13.12 -7.97 -17.44
N PRO A 264 -12.29 -8.90 -16.90
CA PRO A 264 -12.33 -9.29 -15.50
C PRO A 264 -12.13 -8.11 -14.56
N SER A 265 -12.92 -8.08 -13.50
CA SER A 265 -12.85 -7.10 -12.43
C SER A 265 -12.41 -7.75 -11.12
N VAL A 266 -11.29 -7.28 -10.57
CA VAL A 266 -10.75 -7.69 -9.28
C VAL A 266 -11.22 -6.73 -8.19
N PHE A 267 -12.10 -7.19 -7.31
CA PHE A 267 -12.64 -6.40 -6.21
C PHE A 267 -11.90 -6.68 -4.90
N ILE A 268 -11.50 -5.63 -4.18
CA ILE A 268 -11.03 -5.73 -2.80
C ILE A 268 -12.20 -5.38 -1.88
N ALA A 269 -12.91 -6.39 -1.39
CA ALA A 269 -14.18 -6.25 -0.67
C ALA A 269 -14.14 -6.99 0.68
N PRO A 270 -13.30 -6.55 1.64
CA PRO A 270 -13.37 -7.03 3.01
C PRO A 270 -14.66 -6.55 3.71
N GLN A 271 -15.06 -7.22 4.79
CA GLN A 271 -16.17 -6.79 5.65
C GLN A 271 -15.76 -5.57 6.49
N ASP A 272 -15.90 -4.39 5.88
CA ASP A 272 -15.58 -3.09 6.45
C ASP A 272 -16.76 -2.10 6.34
N SER A 273 -16.53 -0.86 6.76
CA SER A 273 -17.49 0.24 6.76
C SER A 273 -18.08 0.59 5.38
N VAL A 274 -17.47 0.13 4.28
CA VAL A 274 -17.92 0.39 2.91
C VAL A 274 -18.35 -0.88 2.16
N TYR A 275 -18.46 -2.01 2.85
CA TYR A 275 -18.77 -3.32 2.27
C TYR A 275 -20.04 -3.35 1.41
N ASP A 276 -21.17 -2.82 1.89
CA ASP A 276 -22.41 -2.82 1.12
C ASP A 276 -22.31 -2.01 -0.18
N LYS A 277 -21.45 -0.97 -0.20
CA LYS A 277 -21.16 -0.22 -1.42
C LYS A 277 -20.34 -1.06 -2.40
N MET A 278 -19.38 -1.83 -1.91
CA MET A 278 -18.62 -2.78 -2.73
C MET A 278 -19.52 -3.87 -3.32
N ILE A 279 -20.45 -4.42 -2.55
CA ILE A 279 -21.44 -5.39 -3.05
C ILE A 279 -22.26 -4.81 -4.21
N SER A 280 -22.80 -3.60 -4.04
CA SER A 280 -23.56 -2.93 -5.11
C SER A 280 -22.73 -2.76 -6.38
N ASN A 281 -21.43 -2.44 -6.26
CA ASN A 281 -20.55 -2.32 -7.41
C ASN A 281 -20.22 -3.68 -8.06
N ILE A 282 -20.14 -4.77 -7.29
CA ILE A 282 -19.99 -6.13 -7.85
C ILE A 282 -21.22 -6.50 -8.69
N GLU A 283 -22.42 -6.25 -8.18
CA GLU A 283 -23.67 -6.54 -8.92
C GLU A 283 -23.75 -5.77 -10.25
N GLU A 284 -23.23 -4.55 -10.30
CA GLU A 284 -23.18 -3.73 -11.52
C GLU A 284 -22.27 -4.33 -12.60
N VAL A 285 -21.15 -4.93 -12.21
CA VAL A 285 -20.25 -5.65 -13.13
C VAL A 285 -20.92 -6.94 -13.62
N ARG A 286 -21.53 -7.71 -12.71
CA ARG A 286 -22.26 -8.94 -13.06
C ARG A 286 -23.43 -8.70 -14.00
N ALA A 287 -24.17 -7.60 -13.81
CA ALA A 287 -25.27 -7.21 -14.68
C ALA A 287 -24.82 -6.99 -16.14
N ARG A 288 -23.52 -6.76 -16.36
CA ARG A 288 -22.86 -6.62 -17.67
C ARG A 288 -22.04 -7.84 -18.05
N LYS A 289 -22.18 -8.93 -17.31
CA LYS A 289 -21.49 -10.21 -17.49
C LYS A 289 -19.96 -10.13 -17.36
N GLY A 290 -19.44 -9.09 -16.71
CA GLY A 290 -18.03 -9.01 -16.39
C GLY A 290 -17.64 -10.09 -15.38
N PRO A 291 -16.54 -10.84 -15.62
CA PRO A 291 -16.04 -11.79 -14.63
C PRO A 291 -15.59 -11.08 -13.34
N VAL A 292 -15.91 -11.63 -12.18
CA VAL A 292 -15.61 -11.05 -10.88
C VAL A 292 -14.67 -11.94 -10.08
N ILE A 293 -13.49 -11.41 -9.74
CA ILE A 293 -12.57 -12.00 -8.77
C ILE A 293 -12.63 -11.15 -7.50
N ALA A 294 -12.95 -11.73 -6.34
CA ALA A 294 -13.06 -11.00 -5.09
C ALA A 294 -11.98 -11.40 -4.08
N VAL A 295 -11.26 -10.41 -3.55
CA VAL A 295 -10.48 -10.53 -2.31
C VAL A 295 -11.39 -10.13 -1.15
N ALA A 296 -11.77 -11.11 -0.32
CA ALA A 296 -12.84 -10.94 0.67
C ALA A 296 -12.43 -11.41 2.07
N THR A 297 -13.15 -10.97 3.10
CA THR A 297 -12.92 -11.47 4.46
C THR A 297 -13.29 -12.94 4.57
N GLN A 298 -12.44 -13.73 5.23
CA GLN A 298 -12.67 -15.16 5.45
C GLN A 298 -14.05 -15.42 6.08
N GLY A 299 -14.81 -16.33 5.45
CA GLY A 299 -16.15 -16.73 5.90
C GLY A 299 -17.30 -15.90 5.29
N ASP A 300 -17.01 -14.98 4.38
CA ASP A 300 -18.03 -14.19 3.70
C ASP A 300 -18.78 -15.00 2.62
N GLU A 301 -19.96 -15.52 2.98
CA GLU A 301 -20.80 -16.29 2.07
C GLU A 301 -21.50 -15.43 1.01
N LYS A 302 -21.80 -14.17 1.32
CA LYS A 302 -22.48 -13.26 0.39
C LYS A 302 -21.60 -12.97 -0.82
N ILE A 303 -20.30 -12.72 -0.62
CA ILE A 303 -19.37 -12.57 -1.74
C ILE A 303 -19.19 -13.88 -2.52
N ARG A 304 -19.16 -15.02 -1.83
CA ARG A 304 -19.05 -16.34 -2.48
C ARG A 304 -20.14 -16.58 -3.52
N ASP A 305 -21.36 -16.09 -3.27
CA ASP A 305 -22.49 -16.27 -4.17
C ASP A 305 -22.53 -15.22 -5.30
N LEU A 306 -21.75 -14.14 -5.18
CA LEU A 306 -21.71 -13.04 -6.14
C LEU A 306 -20.49 -13.12 -7.07
N ALA A 307 -19.31 -13.50 -6.58
CA ALA A 307 -18.09 -13.52 -7.37
C ALA A 307 -17.87 -14.88 -8.06
N ASP A 308 -17.24 -14.86 -9.24
CA ASP A 308 -16.86 -16.08 -9.96
C ASP A 308 -15.70 -16.81 -9.25
N ASP A 309 -14.79 -16.05 -8.63
CA ASP A 309 -13.69 -16.56 -7.83
C ASP A 309 -13.47 -15.71 -6.58
N VAL A 310 -13.21 -16.37 -5.45
CA VAL A 310 -12.98 -15.69 -4.16
C VAL A 310 -11.65 -16.11 -3.55
N ILE A 311 -10.85 -15.13 -3.16
CA ILE A 311 -9.62 -15.31 -2.39
C ILE A 311 -9.85 -14.69 -1.00
N TYR A 312 -9.75 -15.51 0.05
CA TYR A 312 -10.06 -15.05 1.40
C TYR A 312 -8.82 -14.48 2.10
N ILE A 313 -9.01 -13.36 2.81
CA ILE A 313 -8.03 -12.80 3.74
C ILE A 313 -8.59 -12.82 5.17
N PRO A 314 -7.74 -13.01 6.20
CA PRO A 314 -8.19 -12.92 7.59
C PRO A 314 -8.72 -11.52 7.94
N LYS A 315 -9.68 -11.47 8.89
CA LYS A 315 -10.21 -10.19 9.41
C LYS A 315 -9.16 -9.44 10.21
N THR A 316 -9.05 -8.13 9.98
CA THR A 316 -8.18 -7.20 10.72
C THR A 316 -8.86 -5.82 10.81
N LEU A 317 -8.16 -4.80 11.31
CA LEU A 317 -8.63 -3.41 11.26
C LEU A 317 -8.67 -2.91 9.81
N GLU A 318 -9.66 -2.10 9.45
CA GLU A 318 -9.80 -1.55 8.09
C GLU A 318 -8.50 -0.91 7.60
N MET A 319 -7.86 -0.11 8.45
CA MET A 319 -6.59 0.57 8.17
C MET A 319 -5.42 -0.37 7.85
N LEU A 320 -5.46 -1.63 8.33
CA LEU A 320 -4.42 -2.63 8.11
C LEU A 320 -4.77 -3.59 6.97
N THR A 321 -5.99 -3.53 6.46
CA THR A 321 -6.45 -4.43 5.40
C THR A 321 -5.63 -4.31 4.12
N PRO A 322 -5.15 -3.12 3.69
CA PRO A 322 -4.26 -3.01 2.53
C PRO A 322 -2.99 -3.87 2.62
N ILE A 323 -2.47 -4.12 3.83
CA ILE A 323 -1.30 -4.98 4.02
C ILE A 323 -1.63 -6.44 3.67
N LEU A 324 -2.86 -6.88 3.97
CA LEU A 324 -3.31 -8.25 3.71
C LEU A 324 -3.85 -8.41 2.29
N SER A 325 -4.60 -7.43 1.78
CA SER A 325 -5.28 -7.51 0.50
C SER A 325 -4.32 -7.46 -0.69
N VAL A 326 -3.14 -6.84 -0.57
CA VAL A 326 -2.14 -6.85 -1.66
C VAL A 326 -1.42 -8.18 -1.83
N ILE A 327 -1.33 -9.03 -0.79
CA ILE A 327 -0.66 -10.33 -0.88
C ILE A 327 -1.27 -11.23 -1.96
N PRO A 328 -2.60 -11.46 -2.01
CA PRO A 328 -3.19 -12.25 -3.08
C PRO A 328 -3.06 -11.58 -4.45
N LEU A 329 -3.06 -10.24 -4.53
CA LEU A 329 -2.89 -9.51 -5.80
C LEU A 329 -1.46 -9.69 -6.36
N GLN A 330 -0.45 -9.63 -5.49
CA GLN A 330 0.94 -9.90 -5.85
C GLN A 330 1.15 -11.35 -6.31
N LEU A 331 0.54 -12.32 -5.61
CA LEU A 331 0.58 -13.73 -6.01
C LEU A 331 -0.14 -13.96 -7.34
N PHE A 332 -1.30 -13.34 -7.53
CA PHE A 332 -2.05 -13.42 -8.79
C PHE A 332 -1.20 -12.88 -9.95
N ALA A 333 -0.63 -11.67 -9.80
CA ALA A 333 0.23 -11.07 -10.82
C ALA A 333 1.45 -11.95 -11.13
N TYR A 334 2.12 -12.49 -10.09
CA TYR A 334 3.26 -13.38 -10.25
C TYR A 334 2.90 -14.63 -11.04
N HIS A 335 1.86 -15.36 -10.63
CA HIS A 335 1.46 -16.60 -11.29
C HIS A 335 0.99 -16.34 -12.71
N PHE A 336 0.23 -15.27 -12.93
CA PHE A 336 -0.23 -14.85 -14.25
C PHE A 336 0.94 -14.56 -15.20
N ALA A 337 1.94 -13.79 -14.76
CA ALA A 337 3.13 -13.51 -15.57
C ALA A 337 3.99 -14.75 -15.83
N ALA A 338 4.12 -15.63 -14.83
CA ALA A 338 4.88 -16.87 -14.95
C ALA A 338 4.24 -17.84 -15.95
N LEU A 339 2.90 -17.96 -15.95
CA LEU A 339 2.17 -18.78 -16.92
C LEU A 339 2.40 -18.28 -18.36
N ARG A 340 2.47 -16.95 -18.55
CA ARG A 340 2.81 -16.31 -19.82
C ARG A 340 4.30 -16.38 -20.19
N GLY A 341 5.14 -17.03 -19.38
CA GLY A 341 6.58 -17.20 -19.65
C GLY A 341 7.39 -15.90 -19.60
N LEU A 342 6.94 -14.91 -18.84
CA LEU A 342 7.57 -13.59 -18.75
C LEU A 342 8.65 -13.52 -17.66
N ASP A 343 9.65 -12.65 -17.83
CA ASP A 343 10.66 -12.39 -16.78
C ASP A 343 10.07 -11.51 -15.67
N VAL A 344 9.68 -12.16 -14.58
CA VAL A 344 9.01 -11.51 -13.44
C VAL A 344 9.99 -10.68 -12.59
N ASP A 345 11.28 -11.01 -12.59
CA ASP A 345 12.28 -10.29 -11.78
C ASP A 345 12.84 -9.07 -12.52
N LYS A 346 12.92 -9.13 -13.85
CA LYS A 346 13.41 -8.06 -14.73
C LYS A 346 12.43 -7.78 -15.88
N PRO A 347 11.24 -7.22 -15.58
CA PRO A 347 10.29 -6.83 -16.60
C PRO A 347 10.89 -5.81 -17.58
N ARG A 348 10.50 -5.91 -18.85
CA ARG A 348 11.00 -5.05 -19.93
C ARG A 348 10.72 -3.57 -19.62
N ASN A 349 11.63 -2.70 -20.04
CA ASN A 349 11.52 -1.24 -19.94
C ASN A 349 11.44 -0.67 -18.50
N LEU A 350 11.61 -1.49 -17.46
CA LEU A 350 11.58 -1.05 -16.07
C LEU A 350 12.95 -1.20 -15.41
N ALA A 351 13.24 -0.29 -14.49
CA ALA A 351 14.44 -0.32 -13.65
C ALA A 351 14.02 -0.39 -12.18
N LYS A 352 14.83 -1.05 -11.34
CA LYS A 352 14.52 -1.19 -9.90
C LYS A 352 14.43 0.16 -9.18
N SER A 353 15.25 1.13 -9.60
CA SER A 353 15.22 2.50 -9.12
C SER A 353 15.49 3.43 -10.30
N VAL A 354 14.67 4.46 -10.43
CA VAL A 354 14.87 5.53 -11.41
C VAL A 354 15.76 6.58 -10.76
N THR A 355 17.07 6.52 -11.05
CA THR A 355 18.10 7.37 -10.46
C THR A 355 18.55 8.52 -11.36
N VAL A 356 18.00 8.59 -12.57
CA VAL A 356 18.24 9.61 -13.57
C VAL A 356 16.89 10.13 -14.07
N GLU A 357 16.88 11.35 -14.58
CA GLU A 357 15.71 11.97 -15.21
C GLU A 357 15.44 11.41 -16.61
#